data_AF-A0A373WDA2-F1
#
_entry.id   AF-A0A373WDA2-F1
#
_cell.length_a   1.000
_cell.length_b   1.000
_cell.length_c   1.000
_cell.angle_alpha   90.00
_cell.angle_beta   90.00
_cell.angle_gamma   90.00
#
_symmetry.space_group_name_H-M   'P 1'
#
loop_
_entity.id
_entity.type
_entity.pdbx_description
1 polymer ?
#
loop_
_entity_poly.entity_id
_entity_poly.type
_entity_poly.pdbx_seq_one_letter_code
_entity_poly.pdbx_strand_id
1 'polypeptide(L)'
;MSETVSGEELEKINGYAREPLTEDKVFVFRVALCDNDIDRDGEKFSSGALEKLAELFKGRTGIFDHDPKSSKQTARIFDTWVETLPEKTTTDGEIYRRLMAKAYMVRTASNGDLISEIQGGIKKEVSVSCTMGKKLCSVCGADLYKGGCDHEKGGEYGGKLCYHILDEPLDAYEWSFVAVPAQVNAGVTKRFALREKHESTDKSHELALAREAFEKDVLRLSYFCKPFMSAKRVKELAELMTVTELIDFRGRLEKQAAENEEVYKAERESFITGDYKM
;
A
#
# COMPACT_ATOMS: atom_id res chain seq x y z
N MET A 1 -17.37 -6.56 0.09
CA MET A 1 -17.28 -7.20 1.42
C MET A 1 -16.90 -6.12 2.40
N SER A 2 -17.76 -5.83 3.40
CA SER A 2 -17.43 -4.83 4.42
C SER A 2 -16.22 -5.30 5.21
N GLU A 3 -15.31 -4.38 5.53
CA GLU A 3 -14.18 -4.66 6.41
C GLU A 3 -14.73 -5.17 7.75
N THR A 4 -14.27 -6.35 8.18
CA THR A 4 -14.47 -6.86 9.54
C THR A 4 -13.71 -5.93 10.47
N VAL A 5 -14.40 -5.32 11.44
CA VAL A 5 -13.78 -4.34 12.33
C VAL A 5 -13.00 -5.12 13.38
N SER A 6 -11.67 -4.93 13.39
CA SER A 6 -10.82 -5.64 14.35
C SER A 6 -11.10 -5.19 15.79
N GLY A 7 -10.78 -6.04 16.77
CA GLY A 7 -10.94 -5.70 18.18
C GLY A 7 -10.18 -4.43 18.58
N GLU A 8 -8.99 -4.21 18.02
CA GLU A 8 -8.19 -3.00 18.25
C GLU A 8 -8.87 -1.74 17.67
N GLU A 9 -9.41 -1.83 16.44
CA GLU A 9 -10.15 -0.72 15.86
C GLU A 9 -11.41 -0.41 16.68
N LEU A 10 -12.11 -1.44 17.14
CA LEU A 10 -13.30 -1.28 17.96
C LEU A 10 -12.98 -0.63 19.31
N GLU A 11 -11.83 -0.93 19.92
CA GLU A 11 -11.35 -0.28 21.14
C GLU A 11 -11.08 1.21 20.91
N LYS A 12 -10.34 1.56 19.84
CA LYS A 12 -10.08 2.96 19.47
C LYS A 12 -11.38 3.73 19.21
N ILE A 13 -12.32 3.13 18.48
CA ILE A 13 -13.64 3.71 18.21
C ILE A 13 -14.41 3.95 19.52
N ASN A 14 -14.41 2.97 20.44
CA ASN A 14 -15.07 3.08 21.73
C ASN A 14 -14.44 4.13 22.65
N GLY A 15 -13.17 4.48 22.44
CA GLY A 15 -12.55 5.65 23.09
C GLY A 15 -13.23 6.99 22.76
N TYR A 16 -13.93 7.09 21.63
CA TYR A 16 -14.71 8.26 21.23
C TYR A 16 -16.22 8.12 21.45
N ALA A 17 -16.73 6.89 21.52
CA ALA A 17 -18.15 6.63 21.68
C ALA A 17 -18.62 6.96 23.11
N ARG A 18 -19.90 7.34 23.26
CA ARG A 18 -20.51 7.57 24.58
C ARG A 18 -21.09 6.32 25.21
N GLU A 19 -21.34 5.30 24.38
CA GLU A 19 -21.78 3.97 24.77
C GLU A 19 -20.96 2.94 23.98
N PRO A 20 -20.74 1.73 24.53
CA PRO A 20 -20.04 0.67 23.83
C PRO A 20 -20.72 0.31 22.51
N LEU A 21 -19.99 0.48 21.41
CA LEU A 21 -20.35 0.04 20.07
C LEU A 21 -19.78 -1.36 19.81
N THR A 22 -20.57 -2.18 19.13
CA THR A 22 -20.19 -3.50 18.62
C THR A 22 -19.84 -3.40 17.13
N GLU A 23 -19.14 -4.40 16.61
CA GLU A 23 -18.74 -4.47 15.19
C GLU A 23 -19.91 -4.26 14.23
N ASP A 24 -21.08 -4.87 14.50
CA ASP A 24 -22.28 -4.76 13.65
C ASP A 24 -22.90 -3.36 13.64
N LYS A 25 -22.51 -2.49 14.59
CA LYS A 25 -23.03 -1.12 14.72
C LYS A 25 -22.17 -0.08 14.03
N VAL A 26 -21.00 -0.45 13.53
CA VAL A 26 -20.05 0.50 12.95
C VAL A 26 -19.75 0.18 11.49
N PHE A 27 -19.56 1.23 10.71
CA PHE A 27 -19.00 1.16 9.38
C PHE A 27 -17.66 1.90 9.38
N VAL A 28 -16.58 1.18 9.11
CA VAL A 28 -15.21 1.71 9.05
C VAL A 28 -14.76 1.82 7.60
N PHE A 29 -14.01 2.87 7.30
CA PHE A 29 -13.37 3.07 6.01
C PHE A 29 -12.08 3.90 6.14
N ARG A 30 -11.20 3.76 5.15
CA ARG A 30 -9.92 4.50 5.06
C ARG A 30 -10.08 5.73 4.18
N VAL A 31 -9.39 6.80 4.56
CA VAL A 31 -9.41 8.09 3.87
C VAL A 31 -7.98 8.61 3.73
N ALA A 32 -7.59 9.01 2.53
CA ALA A 32 -6.44 9.89 2.32
C ALA A 32 -6.91 11.33 2.50
N LEU A 33 -6.43 12.02 3.54
CA LEU A 33 -6.90 13.35 3.92
C LEU A 33 -6.21 14.45 3.10
N CYS A 34 -4.88 14.42 3.04
CA CYS A 34 -4.06 15.35 2.27
C CYS A 34 -2.68 14.72 2.00
N ASP A 35 -1.91 15.33 1.10
CA ASP A 35 -0.56 14.90 0.74
C ASP A 35 0.42 16.08 0.61
N ASN A 36 1.68 15.77 0.37
CA ASN A 36 2.75 16.76 0.17
C ASN A 36 2.99 17.09 -1.31
N ASP A 37 2.01 16.89 -2.20
CA ASP A 37 2.13 17.34 -3.58
C ASP A 37 1.50 18.72 -3.76
N ILE A 38 1.80 19.38 -4.89
CA ILE A 38 1.18 20.66 -5.24
C ILE A 38 -0.27 20.38 -5.66
N ASP A 39 -1.21 21.00 -4.97
CA ASP A 39 -2.64 20.83 -5.18
C ASP A 39 -3.20 21.80 -6.24
N ARG A 40 -4.50 21.70 -6.50
CA ARG A 40 -5.19 22.54 -7.50
C ARG A 40 -5.19 24.02 -7.16
N ASP A 41 -5.06 24.34 -5.88
CA ASP A 41 -4.99 25.71 -5.41
C ASP A 41 -3.56 26.23 -5.43
N GLY A 42 -2.59 25.44 -5.92
CA GLY A 42 -1.15 25.75 -5.95
C GLY A 42 -0.54 25.80 -4.55
N GLU A 43 -1.04 24.97 -3.65
CA GLU A 43 -0.54 24.82 -2.28
C GLU A 43 -0.01 23.42 -2.06
N LYS A 44 0.88 23.26 -1.09
CA LYS A 44 1.48 21.98 -0.73
C LYS A 44 1.68 21.93 0.78
N PHE A 45 1.32 20.83 1.43
CA PHE A 45 1.74 20.60 2.82
C PHE A 45 3.21 20.23 2.89
N SER A 46 3.94 20.81 3.84
CA SER A 46 5.29 20.35 4.14
C SER A 46 5.26 18.91 4.64
N SER A 47 6.34 18.15 4.41
CA SER A 47 6.47 16.80 4.95
C SER A 47 6.36 16.76 6.49
N GLY A 48 6.81 17.80 7.18
CA GLY A 48 6.66 17.93 8.64
C GLY A 48 5.24 18.28 9.08
N ALA A 49 4.51 19.05 8.27
CA ALA A 49 3.12 19.40 8.52
C ALA A 49 2.22 18.16 8.54
N LEU A 50 2.43 17.20 7.64
CA LEU A 50 1.64 15.95 7.61
C LEU A 50 1.71 15.18 8.94
N GLU A 51 2.88 15.12 9.58
CA GLU A 51 3.05 14.44 10.88
C GLU A 51 2.28 15.16 11.98
N LYS A 52 2.35 16.48 12.03
CA LYS A 52 1.62 17.26 13.03
C LYS A 52 0.10 17.20 12.80
N LEU A 53 -0.33 17.22 11.54
CA LEU A 53 -1.73 17.05 11.17
C LEU A 53 -2.26 15.66 11.55
N ALA A 54 -1.44 14.60 11.46
CA ALA A 54 -1.83 13.27 11.91
C ALA A 54 -2.35 13.28 13.35
N GLU A 55 -1.66 13.99 14.25
CA GLU A 55 -2.10 14.13 15.63
C GLU A 55 -3.36 15.01 15.77
N LEU A 56 -3.44 16.12 15.02
CA LEU A 56 -4.56 17.05 15.11
C LEU A 56 -5.88 16.48 14.56
N PHE A 57 -5.84 15.57 13.59
CA PHE A 57 -7.03 14.99 12.98
C PHE A 57 -7.69 13.87 13.80
N LYS A 58 -7.02 13.34 14.82
CA LYS A 58 -7.61 12.33 15.70
C LYS A 58 -8.89 12.86 16.36
N GLY A 59 -9.98 12.12 16.20
CA GLY A 59 -11.29 12.50 16.73
C GLY A 59 -12.02 13.59 15.93
N ARG A 60 -11.47 14.09 14.81
CA ARG A 60 -12.15 15.13 14.00
C ARG A 60 -13.33 14.56 13.22
N THR A 61 -14.33 15.41 13.05
CA THR A 61 -15.61 15.06 12.42
C THR A 61 -15.48 15.08 10.90
N GLY A 62 -16.17 14.14 10.25
CA GLY A 62 -16.45 14.14 8.82
C GLY A 62 -17.77 14.84 8.54
N ILE A 63 -17.78 15.83 7.64
CA ILE A 63 -18.98 16.53 7.19
C ILE A 63 -19.11 16.50 5.64
N PHE A 64 -20.02 17.30 5.08
CA PHE A 64 -20.16 17.49 3.63
C PHE A 64 -20.03 18.96 3.27
N ASP A 65 -19.37 19.22 2.15
CA ASP A 65 -19.32 20.52 1.47
C ASP A 65 -18.82 21.67 2.38
N HIS A 66 -18.04 21.34 3.40
CA HIS A 66 -17.61 22.29 4.46
C HIS A 66 -18.77 23.01 5.17
N ASP A 67 -19.99 22.46 5.14
CA ASP A 67 -21.16 23.04 5.80
C ASP A 67 -21.09 22.76 7.33
N PRO A 68 -20.86 23.79 8.18
CA PRO A 68 -20.61 23.60 9.61
C PRO A 68 -21.87 23.26 10.42
N LYS A 69 -23.00 22.96 9.76
CA LYS A 69 -24.22 22.48 10.44
C LYS A 69 -23.97 21.15 11.13
N SER A 70 -24.39 21.06 12.38
CA SER A 70 -24.29 19.83 13.18
C SER A 70 -24.98 18.63 12.54
N SER A 71 -26.06 18.85 11.77
CA SER A 71 -26.78 17.80 11.04
C SER A 71 -25.96 17.14 9.93
N LYS A 72 -24.83 17.74 9.53
CA LYS A 72 -23.93 17.21 8.51
C LYS A 72 -22.77 16.39 9.09
N GLN A 73 -22.65 16.29 10.42
CA GLN A 73 -21.66 15.42 11.06
C GLN A 73 -22.03 13.96 10.86
N THR A 74 -21.28 13.25 10.02
CA THR A 74 -21.64 11.89 9.58
C THR A 74 -20.62 10.83 9.96
N ALA A 75 -19.36 11.21 10.13
CA ALA A 75 -18.28 10.29 10.47
C ALA A 75 -17.33 10.90 11.51
N ARG A 76 -16.49 10.07 12.13
CA ARG A 76 -15.42 10.53 13.04
C ARG A 76 -14.15 9.75 12.79
N ILE A 77 -13.01 10.45 12.74
CA ILE A 77 -11.69 9.83 12.66
C ILE A 77 -11.34 9.21 14.01
N PHE A 78 -10.86 7.98 14.00
CA PHE A 78 -10.38 7.30 15.21
C PHE A 78 -8.90 6.90 15.15
N ASP A 79 -8.29 6.92 13.97
CA ASP A 79 -6.88 6.57 13.78
C ASP A 79 -6.30 7.35 12.59
N THR A 80 -5.03 7.72 12.68
CA THR A 80 -4.32 8.52 11.67
C THR A 80 -2.85 8.09 11.58
N TRP A 81 -2.27 8.18 10.39
CA TRP A 81 -0.84 7.90 10.16
C TRP A 81 -0.36 8.54 8.85
N VAL A 82 0.94 8.79 8.73
CA VAL A 82 1.54 9.24 7.47
C VAL A 82 2.11 8.04 6.72
N GLU A 83 1.72 7.86 5.47
CA GLU A 83 2.34 6.90 4.56
C GLU A 83 3.41 7.61 3.73
N THR A 84 4.58 6.98 3.61
CA THR A 84 5.64 7.40 2.69
C THR A 84 5.67 6.40 1.54
N LEU A 85 5.61 6.89 0.29
CA LEU A 85 5.61 6.08 -0.91
C LEU A 85 6.87 6.41 -1.73
N PRO A 86 8.01 5.74 -1.47
CA PRO A 86 9.30 6.03 -2.10
C PRO A 86 9.28 5.90 -3.63
N GLU A 87 8.36 5.10 -4.15
CA GLU A 87 8.15 4.86 -5.58
C GLU A 87 7.44 6.02 -6.31
N LYS A 88 6.94 7.02 -5.57
CA LYS A 88 6.24 8.18 -6.12
C LYS A 88 6.97 9.46 -5.73
N THR A 89 7.08 10.37 -6.70
CA THR A 89 7.71 11.68 -6.54
C THR A 89 6.65 12.77 -6.69
N THR A 90 6.74 13.82 -5.88
CA THR A 90 5.91 15.02 -5.98
C THR A 90 6.33 15.86 -7.18
N THR A 91 5.48 16.82 -7.57
CA THR A 91 5.74 17.73 -8.68
C THR A 91 7.05 18.52 -8.52
N ASP A 92 7.42 18.86 -7.28
CA ASP A 92 8.63 19.58 -6.94
C ASP A 92 9.85 18.67 -6.62
N GLY A 93 9.71 17.35 -6.80
CA GLY A 93 10.84 16.41 -6.70
C GLY A 93 11.07 15.77 -5.33
N GLU A 94 10.16 15.94 -4.37
CA GLU A 94 10.24 15.26 -3.07
C GLU A 94 9.66 13.84 -3.13
N ILE A 95 10.00 13.00 -2.15
CA ILE A 95 9.31 11.72 -1.94
C ILE A 95 7.85 12.01 -1.58
N TYR A 96 6.92 11.33 -2.24
CA TYR A 96 5.50 11.49 -1.97
C TYR A 96 5.12 10.89 -0.62
N ARG A 97 4.36 11.67 0.15
CA ARG A 97 3.85 11.33 1.47
C ARG A 97 2.40 11.77 1.55
N ARG A 98 1.57 10.98 2.23
CA ARG A 98 0.16 11.30 2.44
C ARG A 98 -0.26 11.04 3.87
N LEU A 99 -1.12 11.91 4.38
CA LEU A 99 -1.81 11.71 5.64
C LEU A 99 -3.03 10.82 5.40
N MET A 100 -3.05 9.67 6.08
CA MET A 100 -4.13 8.71 6.07
C MET A 100 -4.90 8.75 7.39
N ALA A 101 -6.18 8.39 7.30
CA ALA A 101 -7.05 8.20 8.44
C ALA A 101 -7.92 6.95 8.29
N LYS A 102 -8.38 6.42 9.42
CA LYS A 102 -9.57 5.58 9.50
C LYS A 102 -10.68 6.37 10.17
N ALA A 103 -11.85 6.34 9.55
CA ALA A 103 -13.06 6.96 10.07
C ALA A 103 -14.14 5.90 10.27
N TYR A 104 -15.04 6.18 11.21
CA TYR A 104 -16.21 5.34 11.46
C TYR A 104 -17.51 6.14 11.37
N MET A 105 -18.58 5.44 11.01
CA MET A 105 -19.97 5.89 11.11
C MET A 105 -20.74 4.90 11.98
N VAL A 106 -21.64 5.40 12.82
CA VAL A 106 -22.63 4.54 13.48
C VAL A 106 -23.70 4.17 12.44
N ARG A 107 -23.98 2.88 12.28
CA ARG A 107 -25.00 2.40 11.36
C ARG A 107 -26.38 2.74 11.89
N THR A 108 -27.16 3.46 11.10
CA THR A 108 -28.55 3.78 11.38
C THR A 108 -29.41 3.49 10.16
N ALA A 109 -30.72 3.40 10.33
CA ALA A 109 -31.63 3.24 9.19
C ALA A 109 -31.53 4.42 8.19
N SER A 110 -31.14 5.61 8.67
CA SER A 110 -31.10 6.85 7.88
C SER A 110 -29.81 7.05 7.09
N ASN A 111 -28.75 6.25 7.29
CA ASN A 111 -27.47 6.42 6.59
C ASN A 111 -27.03 5.19 5.78
N GLY A 112 -27.90 4.20 5.61
CA GLY A 112 -27.62 3.01 4.80
C GLY A 112 -27.24 3.35 3.35
N ASP A 113 -27.92 4.32 2.74
CA ASP A 113 -27.63 4.78 1.39
C ASP A 113 -26.24 5.40 1.31
N LEU A 114 -25.89 6.31 2.23
CA LEU A 114 -24.57 6.94 2.29
C LEU A 114 -23.45 5.90 2.47
N ILE A 115 -23.63 4.93 3.37
CA ILE A 115 -22.66 3.83 3.55
C ILE A 115 -22.48 3.07 2.23
N SER A 116 -23.59 2.79 1.54
CA SER A 116 -23.57 2.09 0.24
C SER A 116 -22.88 2.91 -0.85
N GLU A 117 -23.09 4.23 -0.88
CA GLU A 117 -22.43 5.14 -1.81
C GLU A 117 -20.91 5.24 -1.55
N ILE A 118 -20.47 5.25 -0.28
CA ILE A 118 -19.05 5.21 0.08
C ILE A 118 -18.43 3.89 -0.36
N GLN A 119 -19.09 2.76 -0.03
CA GLN A 119 -18.62 1.44 -0.44
C GLN A 119 -18.59 1.26 -1.96
N GLY A 120 -19.58 1.82 -2.66
CA GLY A 120 -19.67 1.85 -4.10
C GLY A 120 -18.65 2.79 -4.77
N GLY A 121 -17.99 3.66 -4.00
CA GLY A 121 -17.05 4.66 -4.51
C GLY A 121 -17.73 5.86 -5.19
N ILE A 122 -19.03 6.06 -4.95
CA ILE A 122 -19.78 7.23 -5.41
C ILE A 122 -19.48 8.44 -4.51
N LYS A 123 -19.41 8.23 -3.19
CA LYS A 123 -18.92 9.23 -2.22
C LYS A 123 -17.47 8.94 -1.90
N LYS A 124 -16.57 9.60 -2.62
CA LYS A 124 -15.14 9.28 -2.60
C LYS A 124 -14.28 10.47 -2.26
N GLU A 125 -14.41 11.57 -2.99
CA GLU A 125 -13.51 12.71 -2.87
C GLU A 125 -13.70 13.45 -1.53
N VAL A 126 -12.59 13.85 -0.91
CA VAL A 126 -12.61 14.58 0.36
C VAL A 126 -11.65 15.76 0.38
N SER A 127 -11.90 16.71 1.27
CA SER A 127 -11.04 17.85 1.54
C SER A 127 -10.88 18.02 3.05
N VAL A 128 -9.88 18.78 3.48
CA VAL A 128 -9.62 19.09 4.88
C VAL A 128 -9.68 20.58 5.12
N SER A 129 -10.16 20.96 6.30
CA SER A 129 -10.05 22.32 6.83
C SER A 129 -9.13 22.35 8.03
N CYS A 130 -8.07 23.16 7.94
CA CYS A 130 -7.06 23.30 8.98
C CYS A 130 -6.45 24.71 8.96
N THR A 131 -5.79 25.07 10.04
CA THR A 131 -5.07 26.35 10.16
C THR A 131 -3.58 26.10 10.27
N MET A 132 -2.84 26.90 9.50
CA MET A 132 -1.39 26.82 9.38
C MET A 132 -0.74 28.03 10.03
N GLY A 133 0.39 27.82 10.70
CA GLY A 133 1.19 28.89 11.31
C GLY A 133 2.07 29.61 10.30
N LYS A 134 2.43 28.93 9.21
CA LYS A 134 3.25 29.47 8.12
C LYS A 134 2.68 29.15 6.76
N LYS A 135 2.82 30.10 5.85
CA LYS A 135 2.53 29.94 4.44
C LYS A 135 3.71 30.50 3.65
N LEU A 136 4.58 29.64 3.12
CA LEU A 136 5.87 30.06 2.56
C LEU A 136 5.84 30.07 1.03
N CYS A 137 6.43 31.08 0.40
CA CYS A 137 6.63 31.12 -1.05
C CYS A 137 7.73 30.14 -1.47
N SER A 138 7.48 29.27 -2.45
CA SER A 138 8.47 28.31 -2.97
C SER A 138 9.67 28.97 -3.67
N VAL A 139 9.52 30.23 -4.14
CA VAL A 139 10.57 30.94 -4.90
C VAL A 139 11.55 31.65 -3.98
N CYS A 140 11.05 32.46 -3.03
CA CYS A 140 11.89 33.29 -2.15
C CYS A 140 11.89 32.86 -0.67
N GLY A 141 11.03 31.93 -0.26
CA GLY A 141 10.91 31.47 1.12
C GLY A 141 10.21 32.46 2.07
N ALA A 142 9.71 33.58 1.57
CA ALA A 142 8.99 34.56 2.39
C ALA A 142 7.69 33.96 2.95
N ASP A 143 7.38 34.31 4.19
CA ASP A 143 6.13 33.94 4.87
C ASP A 143 5.03 34.92 4.50
N LEU A 144 4.07 34.45 3.71
CA LEU A 144 2.97 35.25 3.18
C LEU A 144 2.05 35.82 4.26
N TYR A 145 1.99 35.21 5.46
CA TYR A 145 1.26 35.81 6.57
C TYR A 145 1.94 37.05 7.13
N LYS A 146 3.23 37.24 6.87
CA LYS A 146 4.03 38.41 7.31
C LYS A 146 4.26 39.43 6.19
N GLY A 147 3.88 39.10 4.95
CA GLY A 147 4.09 39.93 3.76
C GLY A 147 5.53 39.88 3.23
N GLY A 148 5.84 40.78 2.29
CA GLY A 148 7.20 40.88 1.69
C GLY A 148 7.48 39.91 0.54
N CYS A 149 6.44 39.45 -0.15
CA CYS A 149 6.54 38.59 -1.32
C CYS A 149 5.69 39.14 -2.47
N ASP A 150 6.32 39.39 -3.62
CA ASP A 150 5.66 39.83 -4.85
C ASP A 150 5.40 38.67 -5.84
N HIS A 151 5.79 37.44 -5.49
CA HIS A 151 5.56 36.27 -6.33
C HIS A 151 4.09 35.85 -6.26
N GLU A 152 3.48 35.70 -7.43
CA GLU A 152 2.12 35.21 -7.58
C GLU A 152 2.12 33.70 -7.75
N LYS A 153 1.22 33.06 -7.02
CA LYS A 153 1.02 31.62 -7.09
C LYS A 153 0.62 31.19 -8.52
N GLY A 154 1.26 30.15 -9.04
CA GLY A 154 1.09 29.70 -10.43
C GLY A 154 2.02 30.40 -11.43
N GLY A 155 2.69 31.48 -11.03
CA GLY A 155 3.69 32.16 -11.86
C GLY A 155 5.03 31.43 -11.91
N GLU A 156 5.83 31.71 -12.94
CA GLU A 156 7.18 31.16 -13.09
C GLU A 156 8.23 32.26 -12.93
N TYR A 157 9.22 32.02 -12.07
CA TYR A 157 10.26 32.99 -11.72
C TYR A 157 11.63 32.32 -11.76
N GLY A 158 12.47 32.73 -12.71
CA GLY A 158 13.81 32.14 -12.87
C GLY A 158 13.78 30.63 -13.10
N GLY A 159 12.78 30.13 -13.84
CA GLY A 159 12.61 28.70 -14.12
C GLY A 159 11.99 27.90 -12.96
N LYS A 160 11.48 28.56 -11.92
CA LYS A 160 10.82 27.92 -10.78
C LYS A 160 9.34 28.28 -10.72
N LEU A 161 8.48 27.28 -10.59
CA LEU A 161 7.05 27.46 -10.32
C LEU A 161 6.84 28.01 -8.91
N CYS A 162 6.05 29.08 -8.79
CA CYS A 162 5.59 29.61 -7.52
C CYS A 162 4.38 28.84 -7.00
N TYR A 163 4.53 28.22 -5.84
CA TYR A 163 3.46 27.59 -5.06
C TYR A 163 3.65 27.94 -3.59
N HIS A 164 2.63 27.73 -2.76
CA HIS A 164 2.69 28.04 -1.34
C HIS A 164 2.84 26.78 -0.50
N ILE A 165 3.85 26.76 0.36
CA ILE A 165 4.11 25.67 1.29
C ILE A 165 3.36 25.98 2.59
N LEU A 166 2.40 25.13 2.93
CA LEU A 166 1.66 25.13 4.18
C LEU A 166 2.49 24.41 5.25
N ASP A 167 2.91 25.13 6.27
CA ASP A 167 3.76 24.60 7.34
C ASP A 167 3.29 25.04 8.74
N GLU A 168 3.80 24.36 9.77
CA GLU A 168 3.43 24.56 11.18
C GLU A 168 1.91 24.49 11.44
N PRO A 169 1.25 23.33 11.27
CA PRO A 169 -0.18 23.20 11.58
C PRO A 169 -0.49 23.59 13.03
N LEU A 170 -1.46 24.47 13.20
CA LEU A 170 -1.92 24.97 14.50
C LEU A 170 -3.18 24.25 14.97
N ASP A 171 -4.12 24.00 14.06
CA ASP A 171 -5.37 23.28 14.35
C ASP A 171 -5.89 22.56 13.09
N ALA A 172 -6.70 21.53 13.30
CA ALA A 172 -7.49 20.86 12.28
C ALA A 172 -8.96 20.96 12.70
N TYR A 173 -9.85 21.35 11.79
CA TYR A 173 -11.25 21.58 12.15
C TYR A 173 -12.11 20.38 11.82
N GLU A 174 -12.06 19.96 10.56
CA GLU A 174 -12.89 18.91 10.00
C GLU A 174 -12.24 18.31 8.76
N TRP A 175 -12.85 17.24 8.27
CA TRP A 175 -12.67 16.79 6.90
C TRP A 175 -14.05 16.62 6.27
N SER A 176 -14.13 16.77 4.96
CA SER A 176 -15.40 16.90 4.25
C SER A 176 -15.46 16.04 3.02
N PHE A 177 -16.58 15.38 2.77
CA PHE A 177 -16.89 14.89 1.43
C PHE A 177 -17.20 16.08 0.51
N VAL A 178 -16.55 16.11 -0.65
CA VAL A 178 -16.69 17.19 -1.66
C VAL A 178 -16.74 16.59 -3.05
N ALA A 179 -17.25 17.33 -4.04
CA ALA A 179 -17.23 16.88 -5.43
C ALA A 179 -15.84 17.07 -6.08
N VAL A 180 -15.15 18.16 -5.74
CA VAL A 180 -13.82 18.49 -6.27
C VAL A 180 -12.94 18.91 -5.10
N PRO A 181 -11.94 18.10 -4.71
CA PRO A 181 -11.03 18.44 -3.64
C PRO A 181 -9.89 19.32 -4.15
N ALA A 182 -9.26 20.12 -3.27
CA ALA A 182 -8.02 20.81 -3.62
C ALA A 182 -6.92 19.78 -3.94
N GLN A 183 -6.67 18.86 -3.00
CA GLN A 183 -5.70 17.77 -3.15
C GLN A 183 -6.22 16.70 -4.10
N VAL A 184 -5.47 16.42 -5.17
CA VAL A 184 -5.87 15.50 -6.25
C VAL A 184 -6.13 14.08 -5.76
N ASN A 185 -5.35 13.62 -4.78
CA ASN A 185 -5.41 12.24 -4.30
C ASN A 185 -6.22 12.08 -3.01
N ALA A 186 -6.85 13.15 -2.51
CA ALA A 186 -7.65 13.08 -1.29
C ALA A 186 -8.98 12.38 -1.56
N GLY A 187 -9.28 11.37 -0.74
CA GLY A 187 -10.53 10.64 -0.83
C GLY A 187 -10.54 9.33 -0.06
N VAL A 188 -11.71 8.71 -0.04
CA VAL A 188 -11.91 7.34 0.44
C VAL A 188 -11.05 6.42 -0.41
N THR A 189 -10.18 5.67 0.26
CA THR A 189 -9.30 4.71 -0.39
C THR A 189 -9.85 3.32 -0.20
N LYS A 190 -9.86 2.54 -1.29
CA LYS A 190 -10.00 1.10 -1.14
C LYS A 190 -8.74 0.62 -0.43
N ARG A 191 -8.90 -0.21 0.59
CA ARG A 191 -7.82 -1.13 0.94
C ARG A 191 -7.55 -1.91 -0.34
N PHE A 192 -6.43 -1.63 -1.00
CA PHE A 192 -5.77 -2.72 -1.69
C PHE A 192 -5.55 -3.73 -0.58
N ALA A 193 -6.39 -4.77 -0.55
CA ALA A 193 -5.85 -6.05 -0.21
C ALA A 193 -4.71 -6.22 -1.23
N LEU A 194 -3.53 -5.76 -0.86
CA LEU A 194 -2.43 -6.69 -0.72
C LEU A 194 -3.08 -7.86 0.01
N ARG A 195 -3.73 -8.76 -0.78
CA ARG A 195 -3.78 -10.19 -0.52
C ARG A 195 -2.43 -10.40 0.08
N GLU A 196 -2.40 -10.57 1.41
CA GLU A 196 -1.24 -10.27 2.22
C GLU A 196 -0.05 -10.60 1.35
N LYS A 197 0.83 -9.62 1.08
CA LYS A 197 2.21 -10.03 0.82
C LYS A 197 2.68 -10.64 2.15
N HIS A 198 2.08 -11.76 2.59
CA HIS A 198 2.82 -12.97 2.77
C HIS A 198 3.99 -12.85 1.81
N GLU A 199 5.17 -12.79 2.37
CA GLU A 199 6.44 -13.12 1.75
C GLU A 199 6.41 -14.55 1.13
N SER A 200 5.23 -15.08 0.76
CA SER A 200 4.97 -16.37 0.16
C SER A 200 4.83 -16.30 -1.35
N THR A 201 4.55 -15.16 -2.00
CA THR A 201 4.54 -15.12 -3.49
C THR A 201 5.94 -15.16 -4.07
N ASP A 202 6.89 -14.48 -3.44
CA ASP A 202 8.31 -14.55 -3.84
C ASP A 202 8.86 -15.95 -3.53
N LYS A 203 8.66 -16.44 -2.29
CA LYS A 203 9.05 -17.80 -1.92
C LYS A 203 8.32 -18.88 -2.72
N SER A 204 7.05 -18.75 -3.08
CA SER A 204 6.34 -19.79 -3.87
C SER A 204 6.77 -19.78 -5.33
N HIS A 205 7.11 -18.61 -5.89
CA HIS A 205 7.69 -18.53 -7.23
C HIS A 205 9.12 -19.08 -7.26
N GLU A 206 9.96 -18.67 -6.31
CA GLU A 206 11.31 -19.23 -6.13
C GLU A 206 11.28 -20.74 -5.83
N LEU A 207 10.34 -21.20 -4.99
CA LEU A 207 10.14 -22.62 -4.68
C LEU A 207 9.62 -23.39 -5.90
N ALA A 208 8.77 -22.78 -6.74
CA ALA A 208 8.32 -23.39 -8.00
C ALA A 208 9.48 -23.51 -9.00
N LEU A 209 10.32 -22.47 -9.13
CA LEU A 209 11.52 -22.48 -9.95
C LEU A 209 12.54 -23.51 -9.44
N ALA A 210 12.77 -23.57 -8.13
CA ALA A 210 13.64 -24.55 -7.50
C ALA A 210 13.10 -25.98 -7.69
N ARG A 211 11.80 -26.19 -7.53
CA ARG A 211 11.14 -27.49 -7.78
C ARG A 211 11.31 -27.91 -9.23
N GLU A 212 11.06 -27.02 -10.19
CA GLU A 212 11.24 -27.31 -11.62
C GLU A 212 12.70 -27.67 -11.94
N ALA A 213 13.67 -26.95 -11.35
CA ALA A 213 15.09 -27.27 -11.51
C ALA A 213 15.44 -28.65 -10.93
N PHE A 214 14.94 -28.98 -9.74
CA PHE A 214 15.18 -30.28 -9.12
C PHE A 214 14.49 -31.44 -9.85
N GLU A 215 13.29 -31.25 -10.39
CA GLU A 215 12.63 -32.27 -11.22
C GLU A 215 13.43 -32.56 -12.49
N LYS A 216 13.97 -31.53 -13.15
CA LYS A 216 14.85 -31.68 -14.32
C LYS A 216 16.13 -32.44 -13.95
N ASP A 217 16.74 -32.11 -12.82
CA ASP A 217 17.95 -32.78 -12.34
C ASP A 217 17.70 -34.24 -11.98
N VAL A 218 16.61 -34.54 -11.26
CA VAL A 218 16.21 -35.92 -10.93
C VAL A 218 15.99 -36.74 -12.19
N LEU A 219 15.27 -36.19 -13.17
CA LEU A 219 15.03 -36.86 -14.45
C LEU A 219 16.35 -37.12 -15.18
N ARG A 220 17.23 -36.12 -15.25
CA ARG A 220 18.56 -36.22 -15.87
C ARG A 220 19.42 -37.29 -15.20
N LEU A 221 19.55 -37.24 -13.87
CA LEU A 221 20.40 -38.15 -13.10
C LEU A 221 19.89 -39.59 -13.13
N SER A 222 18.57 -39.78 -13.19
CA SER A 222 17.96 -41.11 -13.29
C SER A 222 18.43 -41.89 -14.53
N TYR A 223 18.81 -41.19 -15.61
CA TYR A 223 19.33 -41.81 -16.83
C TYR A 223 20.64 -42.58 -16.59
N PHE A 224 21.42 -42.15 -15.59
CA PHE A 224 22.73 -42.71 -15.25
C PHE A 224 22.66 -43.71 -14.07
N CYS A 225 21.47 -44.04 -13.58
CA CYS A 225 21.26 -44.92 -12.43
C CYS A 225 20.72 -46.30 -12.87
N LYS A 226 21.14 -47.37 -12.19
CA LYS A 226 20.69 -48.75 -12.45
C LYS A 226 19.90 -49.33 -11.26
N PRO A 227 18.79 -50.05 -11.48
CA PRO A 227 18.19 -50.37 -12.78
C PRO A 227 17.56 -49.14 -13.44
N PHE A 228 17.57 -49.13 -14.78
CA PHE A 228 17.03 -48.02 -15.55
C PHE A 228 15.53 -47.84 -15.28
N MET A 229 15.15 -46.61 -14.95
CA MET A 229 13.75 -46.21 -14.84
C MET A 229 13.37 -45.40 -16.08
N SER A 230 12.19 -45.64 -16.64
CA SER A 230 11.71 -44.82 -17.75
C SER A 230 11.48 -43.37 -17.28
N ALA A 231 11.82 -42.42 -18.14
CA ALA A 231 11.62 -40.98 -17.88
C ALA A 231 10.18 -40.67 -17.42
N LYS A 232 9.18 -41.36 -17.98
CA LYS A 232 7.77 -41.24 -17.58
C LYS A 232 7.54 -41.61 -16.11
N ARG A 233 8.09 -42.73 -15.64
CA ARG A 233 7.92 -43.19 -14.25
C ARG A 233 8.66 -42.29 -13.26
N VAL A 234 9.84 -41.80 -13.64
CA VAL A 234 10.62 -40.87 -12.80
C VAL A 234 9.89 -39.53 -12.65
N LYS A 235 9.30 -39.03 -13.74
CA LYS A 235 8.49 -37.81 -13.73
C LYS A 235 7.23 -37.97 -12.85
N GLU A 236 6.47 -39.06 -13.04
CA GLU A 236 5.28 -39.35 -12.22
C GLU A 236 5.63 -39.47 -10.72
N LEU A 237 6.80 -40.02 -10.38
CA LEU A 237 7.26 -40.11 -8.99
C LEU A 237 7.67 -38.72 -8.44
N ALA A 238 8.40 -37.94 -9.22
CA ALA A 238 8.86 -36.60 -8.83
C ALA A 238 7.69 -35.62 -8.63
N GLU A 239 6.63 -35.74 -9.44
CA GLU A 239 5.41 -34.94 -9.32
C GLU A 239 4.68 -35.16 -7.98
N LEU A 240 4.83 -36.35 -7.37
CA LEU A 240 4.23 -36.72 -6.09
C LEU A 240 5.10 -36.36 -4.87
N MET A 241 6.34 -35.91 -5.09
CA MET A 241 7.29 -35.57 -4.03
C MET A 241 7.19 -34.09 -3.62
N THR A 242 7.41 -33.85 -2.32
CA THR A 242 7.72 -32.53 -1.77
C THR A 242 9.12 -32.07 -2.22
N VAL A 243 9.39 -30.76 -2.12
CA VAL A 243 10.70 -30.19 -2.54
C VAL A 243 11.85 -30.76 -1.71
N THR A 244 11.65 -31.00 -0.42
CA THR A 244 12.65 -31.64 0.45
C THR A 244 12.94 -33.08 0.01
N GLU A 245 11.90 -33.83 -0.36
CA GLU A 245 12.07 -35.20 -0.88
C GLU A 245 12.76 -35.22 -2.24
N LEU A 246 12.52 -34.22 -3.10
CA LEU A 246 13.22 -34.06 -4.38
C LEU A 246 14.72 -33.78 -4.19
N ILE A 247 15.08 -32.95 -3.22
CA ILE A 247 16.49 -32.67 -2.88
C ILE A 247 17.20 -33.95 -2.41
N ASP A 248 16.58 -34.69 -1.49
CA ASP A 248 17.13 -35.95 -0.98
C ASP A 248 17.20 -37.03 -2.06
N PHE A 249 16.21 -37.08 -2.95
CA PHE A 249 16.20 -38.02 -4.05
C PHE A 249 17.28 -37.69 -5.09
N ARG A 250 17.44 -36.40 -5.45
CA ARG A 250 18.53 -35.90 -6.28
C ARG A 250 19.89 -36.29 -5.70
N GLY A 251 20.14 -36.05 -4.41
CA GLY A 251 21.42 -36.39 -3.79
C GLY A 251 21.75 -37.90 -3.83
N ARG A 252 20.73 -38.76 -3.68
CA ARG A 252 20.90 -40.21 -3.84
C ARG A 252 21.23 -40.59 -5.30
N LEU A 253 20.54 -39.99 -6.27
CA LEU A 253 20.81 -40.22 -7.69
C LEU A 253 22.19 -39.67 -8.10
N GLU A 254 22.64 -38.53 -7.56
CA GLU A 254 23.99 -38.01 -7.79
C GLU A 254 25.05 -39.00 -7.33
N LYS A 255 24.90 -39.56 -6.13
CA LYS A 255 25.82 -40.57 -5.59
C LYS A 255 25.83 -41.83 -6.45
N GLN A 256 24.66 -42.33 -6.83
CA GLN A 256 24.54 -43.53 -7.65
C GLN A 256 25.04 -43.33 -9.08
N ALA A 257 24.83 -42.14 -9.67
CA ALA A 257 25.39 -41.78 -10.97
C ALA A 257 26.92 -41.67 -10.93
N ALA A 258 27.49 -41.17 -9.83
CA ALA A 258 28.94 -41.15 -9.61
C ALA A 258 29.53 -42.57 -9.45
N GLU A 259 28.81 -43.49 -8.79
CA GLU A 259 29.22 -44.89 -8.72
C GLU A 259 29.20 -45.58 -10.11
N ASN A 260 28.42 -45.05 -11.06
CA ASN A 260 28.35 -45.51 -12.45
C ASN A 260 29.19 -44.66 -13.44
N GLU A 261 30.07 -43.80 -12.93
CA GLU A 261 30.81 -42.76 -13.69
C GLU A 261 31.69 -43.32 -14.82
N GLU A 262 32.27 -44.50 -14.65
CA GLU A 262 33.07 -45.20 -15.66
C GLU A 262 32.25 -45.56 -16.92
N VAL A 263 30.92 -45.70 -16.80
CA VAL A 263 30.04 -46.17 -17.87
C VAL A 263 29.58 -45.03 -18.80
N TYR A 264 29.55 -43.78 -18.31
CA TYR A 264 28.95 -42.64 -19.02
C TYR A 264 29.84 -41.39 -19.08
N LYS A 265 31.15 -41.57 -18.86
CA LYS A 265 32.14 -40.49 -18.69
C LYS A 265 32.10 -39.41 -19.79
N ALA A 266 31.93 -39.82 -21.06
CA ALA A 266 31.88 -38.92 -22.22
C ALA A 266 30.54 -38.18 -22.39
N GLU A 267 29.43 -38.76 -21.93
CA GLU A 267 28.10 -38.13 -21.98
C GLU A 267 27.87 -37.21 -20.78
N ARG A 268 28.59 -37.43 -19.67
CA ARG A 268 28.46 -36.68 -18.42
C ARG A 268 29.10 -35.29 -18.48
N GLU A 269 30.25 -35.12 -19.14
CA GLU A 269 30.95 -33.83 -19.23
C GLU A 269 30.22 -32.79 -20.09
N SER A 270 29.63 -33.21 -21.22
CA SER A 270 28.85 -32.32 -22.10
C SER A 270 27.49 -31.93 -21.51
N PHE A 271 26.91 -32.78 -20.65
CA PHE A 271 25.61 -32.55 -20.04
C PHE A 271 25.65 -31.66 -18.79
N ILE A 272 26.77 -31.64 -18.05
CA ILE A 272 26.91 -30.87 -16.80
C ILE A 272 27.04 -29.37 -17.08
N THR A 273 27.64 -28.96 -18.20
CA THR A 273 27.88 -27.55 -18.54
C THR A 273 26.69 -26.85 -19.19
N GLY A 274 25.63 -27.59 -19.57
CA GLY A 274 24.41 -27.03 -20.15
C GLY A 274 24.49 -26.60 -21.61
N ASP A 275 25.59 -26.88 -22.31
CA ASP A 275 25.76 -26.55 -23.72
C ASP A 275 25.18 -27.64 -24.63
N TYR A 276 23.97 -27.42 -25.16
CA TYR A 276 23.42 -28.22 -26.25
C TYR A 276 23.53 -27.50 -27.59
N LYS A 277 24.15 -28.16 -28.58
CA LYS A 277 23.81 -27.93 -30.00
C LYS A 277 22.54 -28.74 -30.28
N MET A 278 21.51 -28.06 -30.78
CA MET A 278 20.26 -28.69 -31.23
C MET A 278 20.51 -29.76 -32.28
#